data_AF-A0A157Z516-F1
#
_entry.id   AF-A0A157Z516-F1
#
_cell.length_a   1.000
_cell.length_b   1.000
_cell.length_c   1.000
_cell.angle_alpha   90.00
_cell.angle_beta   90.00
_cell.angle_gamma   90.00
#
_symmetry.space_group_name_H-M   'P 1'
#
loop_
_entity.id
_entity.type
_entity.pdbx_description
1 polymer ?
#
loop_
_entity_poly.entity_id
_entity_poly.type
_entity_poly.pdbx_seq_one_letter_code
_entity_poly.pdbx_strand_id
1 'polypeptide(L)'
;MCICYTGEHCDCYGDARTYRHERARQAVASRIEHDLLDLLDDPAACVVSPLAVRLADLIRARLDELADERGDGQQRRVIDVLVTGQGGAYFWLDGDGMQYHARLDEAAEAAPIRLVA
;
A
#
# COMPACT_ATOMS: atom_id res chain seq x y z
N MET A 1 -12.54 18.92 -1.88
CA MET A 1 -11.52 18.39 -2.81
C MET A 1 -10.64 19.54 -3.24
N CYS A 2 -9.39 19.59 -2.79
CA CYS A 2 -8.47 20.65 -3.17
C CYS A 2 -7.81 20.32 -4.53
N ILE A 3 -7.80 21.29 -5.44
CA ILE A 3 -7.40 21.15 -6.84
C ILE A 3 -5.94 21.60 -6.97
N CYS A 4 -4.99 20.75 -6.59
CA CYS A 4 -3.55 21.10 -6.60
C CYS A 4 -2.78 20.66 -7.87
N TYR A 5 -3.45 20.24 -8.94
CA TYR A 5 -2.79 19.64 -10.11
C TYR A 5 -2.18 20.63 -11.11
N THR A 6 -2.39 21.93 -10.94
CA THR A 6 -1.90 22.97 -11.88
C THR A 6 -0.46 23.42 -11.61
N GLY A 7 0.18 22.94 -10.55
CA GLY A 7 1.62 23.13 -10.32
C GLY A 7 2.08 24.52 -9.87
N GLU A 8 1.27 25.58 -10.03
CA GLU A 8 1.76 26.95 -9.85
C GLU A 8 1.52 27.54 -8.44
N HIS A 9 0.48 27.16 -7.72
CA HIS A 9 0.31 27.42 -6.29
C HIS A 9 -0.97 26.70 -5.84
N CYS A 10 -0.97 26.12 -4.63
CA CYS A 10 -2.17 25.54 -4.06
C CYS A 10 -2.47 26.26 -2.74
N ASP A 11 -3.49 27.13 -2.74
CA ASP A 11 -3.88 27.97 -1.58
C ASP A 11 -4.26 27.16 -0.33
N CYS A 12 -4.46 25.85 -0.50
CA CYS A 12 -4.68 24.87 0.57
C CYS A 12 -3.44 24.66 1.47
N TYR A 13 -2.25 25.08 1.03
CA TYR A 13 -1.02 25.03 1.82
C TYR A 13 -0.58 26.44 2.18
N GLY A 14 -0.39 26.69 3.49
CA GLY A 14 -0.08 28.04 4.01
C GLY A 14 1.21 28.68 3.49
N ASP A 15 2.11 27.89 2.89
CA ASP A 15 3.31 28.39 2.23
C ASP A 15 3.88 27.38 1.20
N ALA A 16 4.79 27.88 0.35
CA ALA A 16 5.44 27.08 -0.71
C ALA A 16 6.39 25.99 -0.18
N ARG A 17 6.93 26.12 1.04
CA ARG A 17 7.80 25.11 1.65
C ARG A 17 6.97 23.90 2.08
N THR A 18 5.83 24.14 2.71
CA THR A 18 4.84 23.13 3.11
C THR A 18 4.31 22.41 1.89
N TYR A 19 3.95 23.14 0.82
CA TYR A 19 3.55 22.51 -0.44
C TYR A 19 4.63 21.59 -1.03
N ARG A 20 5.89 22.05 -1.11
CA ARG A 20 6.99 21.22 -1.61
C ARG A 20 7.24 19.99 -0.75
N HIS A 21 7.16 20.13 0.56
CA HIS A 21 7.30 19.00 1.49
C HIS A 21 6.21 17.96 1.27
N GLU A 22 4.95 18.39 1.19
CA GLU A 22 3.81 17.49 0.96
C GLU A 22 3.85 16.84 -0.42
N ARG A 23 4.26 17.58 -1.46
CA ARG A 23 4.49 17.01 -2.79
C ARG A 23 5.57 15.92 -2.78
N ALA A 24 6.68 16.16 -2.08
CA ALA A 24 7.72 15.15 -1.93
C ALA A 24 7.21 13.92 -1.17
N ARG A 25 6.47 14.14 -0.07
CA ARG A 25 5.84 13.06 0.72
C ARG A 25 4.86 12.24 -0.13
N GLN A 26 4.00 12.88 -0.92
CA GLN A 26 3.06 12.24 -1.84
C GLN A 26 3.78 11.46 -2.93
N ALA A 27 4.86 12.01 -3.51
CA ALA A 27 5.64 11.30 -4.53
C ALA A 27 6.30 10.03 -3.96
N VAL A 28 6.78 10.06 -2.71
CA VAL A 28 7.32 8.88 -2.04
C VAL A 28 6.21 7.86 -1.77
N ALA A 29 5.07 8.27 -1.21
CA ALA A 29 3.93 7.39 -0.96
C ALA A 29 3.45 6.72 -2.25
N SER A 30 3.24 7.51 -3.31
CA SER A 30 2.81 7.02 -4.62
C SER A 30 3.79 6.01 -5.21
N ARG A 31 5.10 6.23 -5.08
CA ARG A 31 6.08 5.24 -5.55
C ARG A 31 5.96 3.91 -4.80
N ILE A 32 5.79 3.97 -3.47
CA ILE A 32 5.65 2.76 -2.64
C ILE A 32 4.34 2.02 -2.99
N GLU A 33 3.26 2.76 -3.25
CA GLU A 33 1.97 2.21 -3.68
C GLU A 33 2.08 1.47 -5.02
N HIS A 34 2.79 2.03 -6.01
CA HIS A 34 3.04 1.35 -7.28
C HIS A 34 3.95 0.12 -7.13
N ASP A 35 5.08 0.25 -6.42
CA ASP A 35 5.98 -0.89 -6.12
C ASP A 35 5.20 -2.04 -5.44
N LEU A 36 4.25 -1.70 -4.56
CA LEU A 36 3.40 -2.67 -3.87
C LEU A 36 2.43 -3.37 -4.83
N LEU A 37 1.75 -2.61 -5.71
CA LEU A 37 0.85 -3.19 -6.71
C LEU A 37 1.60 -4.09 -7.69
N ASP A 38 2.79 -3.66 -8.15
CA ASP A 38 3.64 -4.45 -9.04
C ASP A 38 4.04 -5.79 -8.39
N LEU A 39 4.41 -5.78 -7.11
CA LEU A 39 4.70 -7.00 -6.36
C LEU A 39 3.48 -7.91 -6.21
N LEU A 40 2.30 -7.35 -5.98
CA LEU A 40 1.07 -8.13 -5.81
C LEU A 40 0.63 -8.79 -7.12
N ASP A 41 0.91 -8.17 -8.27
CA ASP A 41 0.65 -8.71 -9.61
C ASP A 41 1.73 -9.74 -10.03
N ASP A 42 3.01 -9.41 -9.81
CA ASP A 42 4.17 -10.27 -10.08
C ASP A 42 5.13 -10.34 -8.88
N PRO A 43 5.19 -11.47 -8.15
CA PRO A 43 6.14 -11.65 -7.05
C PRO A 43 7.61 -11.51 -7.43
N ALA A 44 7.97 -11.60 -8.72
CA ALA A 44 9.33 -11.42 -9.22
C ALA A 44 9.63 -9.97 -9.64
N ALA A 45 8.69 -9.03 -9.46
CA ALA A 45 8.89 -7.62 -9.78
C ALA A 45 10.12 -7.04 -9.08
N CYS A 46 10.98 -6.37 -9.86
CA CYS A 46 12.21 -5.76 -9.34
C CYS A 46 11.89 -4.41 -8.70
N VAL A 47 11.53 -4.44 -7.42
CA VAL A 47 11.20 -3.24 -6.64
C VAL A 47 12.30 -2.88 -5.65
N VAL A 48 12.44 -1.59 -5.36
CA VAL A 48 13.51 -1.07 -4.49
C VAL A 48 13.02 -0.80 -3.07
N SER A 49 11.71 -0.56 -2.88
CA SER A 49 11.16 -0.18 -1.57
C SER A 49 11.03 -1.38 -0.61
N PRO A 50 11.79 -1.43 0.50
CA PRO A 50 11.64 -2.50 1.50
C PRO A 50 10.28 -2.46 2.19
N LEU A 51 9.66 -1.28 2.28
CA LEU A 51 8.31 -1.15 2.83
C LEU A 51 7.27 -1.79 1.90
N ALA A 52 7.41 -1.64 0.59
CA ALA A 52 6.50 -2.26 -0.37
C ALA A 52 6.57 -3.79 -0.28
N VAL A 53 7.77 -4.36 -0.19
CA VAL A 53 7.98 -5.81 0.01
C VAL A 53 7.24 -6.31 1.26
N ARG A 54 7.46 -5.67 2.40
CA ARG A 54 6.81 -6.08 3.67
C ARG A 54 5.29 -5.95 3.62
N LEU A 55 4.78 -4.89 3.00
CA LEU A 55 3.34 -4.69 2.85
C LEU A 55 2.73 -5.72 1.88
N ALA A 56 3.43 -6.08 0.81
CA ALA A 56 2.98 -7.12 -0.13
C ALA A 56 2.84 -8.46 0.59
N ASP A 57 3.81 -8.82 1.42
CA ASP A 57 3.76 -10.06 2.21
C ASP A 57 2.58 -10.08 3.19
N LEU A 58 2.33 -8.96 3.88
CA LEU A 58 1.18 -8.85 4.79
C LEU A 58 -0.15 -8.91 4.06
N ILE A 59 -0.27 -8.24 2.92
CA ILE A 59 -1.50 -8.27 2.11
C ILE A 59 -1.74 -9.68 1.60
N ARG A 60 -0.72 -10.39 1.08
CA ARG A 60 -0.85 -11.80 0.66
C ARG A 60 -1.32 -12.70 1.79
N ALA A 61 -0.71 -12.60 2.97
CA ALA A 61 -1.15 -13.38 4.13
C ALA A 61 -2.62 -13.10 4.49
N ARG A 62 -3.04 -11.83 4.42
CA ARG A 62 -4.45 -11.46 4.67
C ARG A 62 -5.39 -11.99 3.58
N LEU A 63 -4.96 -12.04 2.32
CA LEU A 63 -5.73 -12.64 1.24
C LEU A 63 -5.93 -14.14 1.45
N ASP A 64 -4.90 -14.85 1.94
CA ASP A 64 -4.98 -16.28 2.26
C ASP A 64 -6.02 -16.53 3.36
N GLU A 65 -5.99 -15.76 4.45
CA GLU A 65 -7.00 -15.84 5.52
C GLU A 65 -8.42 -15.60 5.01
N LEU A 66 -8.60 -14.59 4.15
CA LEU A 66 -9.89 -14.25 3.55
C LEU A 66 -10.39 -15.31 2.55
N ALA A 67 -9.49 -16.10 1.96
CA ALA A 67 -9.83 -17.23 1.11
C ALA A 67 -10.32 -18.41 1.96
N ASP A 68 -9.61 -18.73 3.05
CA ASP A 68 -9.98 -19.79 3.99
C ASP A 68 -11.36 -19.54 4.64
N GLU A 69 -11.65 -18.30 5.05
CA GLU A 69 -12.93 -17.93 5.69
C GLU A 69 -14.14 -18.09 4.77
N ARG A 70 -13.97 -17.86 3.47
CA ARG A 70 -15.07 -17.83 2.49
C ARG A 70 -15.19 -19.11 1.67
N GLY A 71 -14.17 -19.98 1.69
CA GLY A 71 -14.18 -21.24 0.94
C GLY A 71 -14.17 -21.09 -0.58
N ASP A 72 -13.90 -19.87 -1.08
CA ASP A 72 -13.85 -19.58 -2.51
C ASP A 72 -12.41 -19.69 -3.01
N GLY A 73 -12.16 -20.65 -3.90
CA GLY A 73 -10.87 -20.83 -4.58
C GLY A 73 -10.55 -19.76 -5.64
N GLN A 74 -11.25 -18.62 -5.62
CA GLN A 74 -10.99 -17.52 -6.54
C GLN A 74 -9.80 -16.69 -6.06
N GLN A 75 -8.81 -16.54 -6.94
CA GLN A 75 -7.75 -15.57 -6.77
C GLN A 75 -8.34 -14.16 -6.76
N ARG A 76 -8.19 -13.48 -5.62
CA ARG A 76 -8.65 -12.10 -5.46
C ARG A 76 -7.54 -11.15 -5.85
N ARG A 77 -7.85 -10.22 -6.74
CA ARG A 77 -6.92 -9.21 -7.21
C ARG A 77 -7.07 -7.94 -6.39
N VAL A 78 -5.96 -7.42 -5.90
CA VAL A 78 -5.90 -6.08 -5.29
C VAL A 78 -5.89 -5.04 -6.41
N ILE A 79 -6.81 -4.07 -6.36
CA ILE A 79 -6.98 -3.06 -7.41
C ILE A 79 -6.46 -1.68 -6.99
N ASP A 80 -6.37 -1.42 -5.70
CA ASP A 80 -5.93 -0.14 -5.17
C ASP A 80 -5.32 -0.32 -3.77
N VAL A 81 -4.38 0.55 -3.44
CA VAL A 81 -3.66 0.56 -2.16
C VAL A 81 -3.41 2.01 -1.73
N LEU A 82 -3.52 2.25 -0.42
CA LEU A 82 -3.19 3.53 0.20
C LEU A 82 -2.22 3.30 1.35
N VAL A 83 -0.97 3.74 1.18
CA VAL A 83 0.07 3.59 2.20
C VAL A 83 -0.12 4.65 3.28
N THR A 84 -0.18 4.22 4.53
CA THR A 84 -0.41 5.12 5.66
C THR A 84 0.91 5.67 6.21
N GLY A 85 0.86 6.86 6.82
CA GLY A 85 2.04 7.46 7.46
C GLY A 85 2.59 6.67 8.66
N GLN A 86 1.86 5.65 9.14
CA GLN A 86 2.24 4.76 10.24
C GLN A 86 2.89 3.46 9.74
N GLY A 87 3.04 3.29 8.42
CA GLY A 87 3.70 2.14 7.81
C GLY A 87 2.77 0.96 7.51
N GLY A 88 1.46 1.09 7.65
CA GLY A 88 0.47 0.12 7.14
C GLY A 88 -0.04 0.47 5.75
N ALA A 89 -0.95 -0.33 5.20
CA ALA A 89 -1.64 -0.02 3.95
C ALA A 89 -3.11 -0.45 3.99
N TYR A 90 -4.00 0.45 3.57
CA TYR A 90 -5.35 0.06 3.18
C TYR A 90 -5.32 -0.51 1.77
N PHE A 91 -6.15 -1.50 1.48
CA PHE A 91 -6.25 -2.09 0.14
C PHE A 91 -7.68 -2.51 -0.18
N TRP A 92 -7.98 -2.60 -1.47
CA TRP A 92 -9.29 -2.96 -2.01
C TRP A 92 -9.17 -4.08 -3.02
N LEU A 93 -10.14 -4.98 -3.02
CA LEU A 93 -10.21 -6.09 -3.95
C LEU A 93 -11.15 -5.76 -5.10
N ASP A 94 -10.90 -6.40 -6.23
CA ASP A 94 -11.80 -6.30 -7.37
C ASP A 94 -13.21 -6.83 -7.01
N GLY A 95 -14.22 -6.02 -7.29
CA GLY A 95 -15.64 -6.43 -7.24
C GLY A 95 -16.31 -6.52 -5.86
N ASP A 96 -15.61 -6.35 -4.73
CA ASP A 96 -16.25 -6.46 -3.40
C ASP A 96 -16.58 -5.12 -2.73
N GLY A 97 -15.93 -4.03 -3.16
CA GLY A 97 -16.15 -2.68 -2.61
C GLY A 97 -15.74 -2.53 -1.15
N MET A 98 -15.04 -3.50 -0.57
CA MET A 98 -14.64 -3.52 0.83
C MET A 98 -13.23 -2.98 1.00
N GLN A 99 -13.02 -2.24 2.09
CA GLN A 99 -11.69 -1.81 2.50
C GLN A 99 -11.10 -2.84 3.47
N TYR A 100 -9.88 -3.26 3.17
CA TYR A 100 -9.06 -4.09 4.03
C TYR A 100 -7.84 -3.31 4.52
N HIS A 101 -7.18 -3.82 5.55
CA HIS A 101 -6.04 -3.17 6.17
C HIS A 101 -4.96 -4.20 6.45
N ALA A 102 -3.72 -3.87 6.08
CA ALA A 102 -2.52 -4.61 6.43
C ALA A 102 -1.67 -3.74 7.35
N ARG A 103 -1.47 -4.18 8.59
CA ARG A 103 -0.69 -3.42 9.57
C ARG A 103 0.60 -4.11 9.95
N LEU A 104 1.66 -3.33 10.11
CA LEU A 104 2.96 -3.85 10.55
C LEU A 104 2.96 -4.28 12.03
N ASP A 105 2.04 -3.78 12.85
CA ASP A 105 1.91 -4.13 14.27
C ASP A 105 1.14 -5.46 14.49
N GLU A 106 0.24 -5.81 13.57
CA GLU A 106 -0.42 -7.13 13.53
C GLU A 106 0.60 -8.26 13.20
N ALA A 107 1.71 -7.91 12.54
CA ALA A 107 2.78 -8.85 12.22
C ALA A 107 3.58 -9.35 13.45
N ALA A 108 3.37 -8.78 14.65
CA ALA A 108 3.99 -9.30 15.87
C ALA A 108 3.40 -10.66 16.32
N GLU A 109 2.18 -10.99 15.87
CA GLU A 109 1.55 -12.30 16.09
C GLU A 109 1.68 -13.25 14.87
N ALA A 110 2.00 -12.72 13.68
CA ALA A 110 2.33 -13.52 12.50
C ALA A 110 3.77 -14.06 12.61
N ALA A 111 3.96 -15.33 12.26
CA ALA A 111 5.23 -16.05 12.41
C ALA A 111 6.47 -15.24 11.93
N PRO A 112 7.62 -15.34 12.60
CA PRO A 112 8.81 -14.54 12.28
C PRO A 112 9.24 -14.77 10.83
N ILE A 113 9.23 -13.69 10.06
CA ILE A 113 9.67 -13.67 8.66
C ILE A 113 11.18 -13.91 8.63
N ARG A 114 11.61 -14.97 7.93
CA ARG A 114 13.03 -15.23 7.66
C ARG A 114 13.54 -14.22 6.64
N LEU A 115 14.31 -13.24 7.09
CA LEU A 115 15.14 -12.41 6.22
C LEU A 115 16.26 -13.30 5.68
N VAL A 116 16.27 -13.56 4.36
CA VAL A 116 17.42 -14.15 3.68
C VAL A 116 18.39 -13.02 3.37
N ALA A 117 19.61 -13.14 3.88
CA ALA A 117 20.72 -12.18 3.73
C ALA A 117 21.34 -12.24 2.33
#